data_AF-A0A533SMY9-F1
#
_entry.id   AF-A0A533SMY9-F1
#
_cell.length_a   1.000
_cell.length_b   1.000
_cell.length_c   1.000
_cell.angle_alpha   90.00
_cell.angle_beta   90.00
_cell.angle_gamma   90.00
#
_symmetry.space_group_name_H-M   'P 1'
#
loop_
_entity.id
_entity.type
_entity.pdbx_description
1 polymer ?
#
loop_
_entity_poly.entity_id
_entity_poly.type
_entity_poly.pdbx_seq_one_letter_code
_entity_poly.pdbx_strand_id
1 'polypeptide(L)'
;MSDRPAGVELRRWFTYMVALLIFVNVAAVAISIVINRAVKGVVAEYQPFAQAASEIERDVTAIQRDMYTYLFTGAGAKNPAAADRMLNEIGGKTDTLLTKIAETGKITTSAANKKSLEEVASRTQQYR
;
A
#
# COMPACT_ATOMS: atom_id res chain seq x y z
N MET A 1 3.57 -62.94 25.95
CA MET A 1 2.26 -62.39 26.36
C MET A 1 2.53 -61.22 27.28
N SER A 2 2.06 -60.02 26.93
CA SER A 2 2.34 -58.78 27.66
C SER A 2 1.47 -58.71 28.92
N ASP A 3 1.96 -59.24 30.05
CA ASP A 3 1.30 -59.12 31.35
C ASP A 3 1.60 -57.76 31.99
N ARG A 4 1.05 -56.69 31.41
CA ARG A 4 0.96 -55.40 32.09
C ARG A 4 -0.51 -55.11 32.40
N PRO A 5 -0.86 -54.72 33.64
CA PRO A 5 -2.24 -54.51 34.02
C PRO A 5 -2.86 -53.44 33.11
N ALA A 6 -4.03 -53.73 32.54
CA ALA A 6 -4.68 -52.92 31.51
C ALA A 6 -4.79 -51.41 31.85
N GLY A 7 -4.85 -51.05 33.13
CA GLY A 7 -4.85 -49.65 33.59
C GLY A 7 -3.54 -48.88 33.36
N VAL A 8 -2.39 -49.55 33.24
CA VAL A 8 -1.09 -48.93 32.97
C VAL A 8 -0.93 -48.56 31.50
N GLU A 9 -1.46 -49.39 30.60
CA GLU A 9 -1.46 -49.12 29.16
C GLU A 9 -2.44 -47.98 28.83
N LEU A 10 -3.61 -47.94 29.47
CA LEU A 10 -4.59 -46.88 29.27
C LEU A 10 -4.06 -45.50 29.73
N ARG A 11 -3.37 -45.45 30.88
CA ARG A 11 -2.72 -44.22 31.37
C ARG A 11 -1.64 -43.71 30.42
N ARG A 12 -0.82 -44.61 29.86
CA ARG A 12 0.22 -44.22 28.89
C ARG A 12 -0.36 -43.64 27.60
N TRP A 13 -1.39 -44.29 27.04
CA TRP A 13 -2.09 -43.78 25.86
C TRP A 13 -2.74 -42.41 26.11
N PHE A 14 -3.36 -42.24 27.28
CA PHE A 14 -3.91 -40.95 27.70
C PHE A 14 -2.82 -39.87 27.80
N THR A 15 -1.67 -40.17 28.42
CA THR A 15 -0.54 -39.24 28.50
C THR A 15 0.00 -38.86 27.11
N TYR A 16 0.12 -39.81 26.19
CA TYR A 16 0.55 -39.52 24.83
C TYR A 16 -0.46 -38.66 24.07
N MET A 17 -1.76 -38.92 24.21
CA MET A 17 -2.81 -38.07 23.62
C MET A 17 -2.77 -36.65 24.17
N VAL A 18 -2.60 -36.48 25.48
CA VAL A 18 -2.48 -35.15 26.11
C VAL A 18 -1.21 -34.43 25.64
N ALA A 19 -0.07 -35.13 25.58
CA ALA A 19 1.18 -34.54 25.08
C ALA A 19 1.08 -34.14 23.61
N LEU A 20 0.43 -34.96 22.77
CA LEU A 20 0.17 -34.65 21.37
C LEU A 20 -0.74 -33.42 21.24
N LEU A 21 -1.81 -33.33 22.04
CA LEU A 21 -2.71 -32.19 22.08
C LEU A 21 -1.97 -30.90 22.44
N ILE A 22 -1.13 -30.94 23.48
CA ILE A 22 -0.32 -29.79 23.88
C ILE A 22 0.63 -29.39 22.74
N PHE A 23 1.32 -30.36 22.14
CA PHE A 23 2.25 -30.10 21.05
C PHE A 23 1.57 -29.47 19.82
N VAL A 24 0.42 -30.02 19.39
CA VAL A 24 -0.34 -29.48 18.26
C VAL A 24 -0.82 -28.05 18.54
N ASN A 25 -1.28 -27.77 19.76
CA ASN A 25 -1.68 -26.42 20.15
C ASN A 25 -0.50 -25.44 20.14
N VAL A 26 0.64 -25.84 20.69
CA VAL A 26 1.86 -25.00 20.67
C VAL A 26 2.33 -24.73 19.23
N ALA A 27 2.32 -25.75 18.37
CA ALA A 27 2.68 -25.61 16.97
C ALA A 27 1.73 -24.66 16.22
N ALA A 28 0.42 -24.78 16.43
CA ALA A 28 -0.58 -23.91 15.82
C ALA A 28 -0.41 -22.44 16.23
N VAL A 29 -0.12 -22.19 17.51
CA VAL A 29 0.17 -20.84 18.02
C VAL A 29 1.45 -20.29 17.41
N ALA A 30 2.52 -21.09 17.35
CA ALA A 30 3.79 -20.67 16.75
C ALA A 30 3.64 -20.29 15.27
N ILE A 31 2.92 -21.12 14.49
CA ILE A 31 2.62 -20.82 13.07
C ILE A 31 1.80 -19.54 12.95
N SER A 32 0.79 -19.35 13.80
CA SER A 32 -0.04 -18.13 13.80
C SER A 32 0.78 -16.87 14.06
N ILE A 33 1.76 -16.93 14.98
CA ILE A 33 2.66 -15.81 15.26
C ILE A 33 3.51 -15.48 14.04
N VAL A 34 4.06 -16.50 13.36
CA VAL A 34 4.88 -16.31 12.14
C VAL A 34 4.06 -15.67 11.02
N ILE A 35 2.84 -16.17 10.78
CA ILE A 35 1.92 -15.60 9.77
C ILE A 35 1.60 -14.15 10.12
N ASN A 36 1.23 -13.86 11.36
CA ASN A 36 0.89 -12.50 11.79
C ASN A 36 2.09 -11.55 11.63
N ARG A 37 3.31 -12.02 11.92
CA ARG A 37 4.53 -11.23 11.73
C ARG A 37 4.82 -10.98 10.25
N ALA A 38 4.65 -11.99 9.40
CA ALA A 38 4.81 -11.86 7.95
C ALA A 38 3.78 -10.90 7.35
N VAL A 39 2.50 -11.04 7.72
CA VAL A 39 1.43 -10.14 7.30
C VAL A 39 1.69 -8.71 7.77
N LYS A 40 2.08 -8.50 9.04
CA LYS A 40 2.44 -7.17 9.54
C LYS A 40 3.63 -6.57 8.79
N GLY A 41 4.64 -7.37 8.46
CA GLY A 41 5.80 -6.94 7.67
C GLY A 41 5.38 -6.48 6.27
N VAL A 42 4.57 -7.27 5.58
CA VAL A 42 4.02 -6.93 4.27
C VAL A 42 3.14 -5.68 4.36
N VAL A 43 2.18 -5.61 5.29
CA VAL A 43 1.30 -4.45 5.43
C VAL A 43 2.11 -3.18 5.75
N ALA A 44 3.14 -3.26 6.59
CA ALA A 44 3.99 -2.11 6.90
C ALA A 44 4.76 -1.58 5.67
N GLU A 45 5.07 -2.43 4.69
CA GLU A 45 5.72 -2.01 3.43
C GLU A 45 4.71 -1.47 2.41
N TYR A 46 3.51 -2.06 2.33
CA TYR A 46 2.48 -1.66 1.35
C TYR A 46 1.64 -0.45 1.78
N GLN A 47 1.39 -0.28 3.07
CA GLN A 47 0.56 0.81 3.62
C GLN A 47 1.11 2.22 3.34
N PRO A 48 2.41 2.53 3.50
CA PRO A 48 2.93 3.86 3.16
C PRO A 48 2.84 4.15 1.66
N PHE A 49 3.05 3.13 0.81
CA PHE A 49 2.85 3.27 -0.64
C PHE A 49 1.37 3.54 -0.98
N ALA A 50 0.44 2.80 -0.38
CA ALA A 50 -0.99 2.99 -0.63
C ALA A 50 -1.49 4.38 -0.20
N GLN A 51 -0.99 4.89 0.93
CA GLN A 51 -1.29 6.25 1.37
C GLN A 51 -0.74 7.29 0.39
N ALA A 52 0.54 7.18 0.02
CA ALA A 52 1.16 8.10 -0.93
C ALA A 52 0.48 8.07 -2.30
N ALA A 53 0.11 6.89 -2.81
CA ALA A 53 -0.64 6.73 -4.05
C ALA A 53 -2.03 7.39 -3.99
N SER A 54 -2.74 7.24 -2.88
CA SER A 54 -4.05 7.89 -2.68
C SER A 54 -3.93 9.42 -2.64
N GLU A 55 -2.85 9.94 -2.06
CA GLU A 55 -2.59 11.37 -2.09
C GLU A 55 -2.27 11.87 -3.51
N ILE A 56 -1.44 11.15 -4.27
CA ILE A 56 -1.16 11.44 -5.68
C ILE A 56 -2.47 11.49 -6.50
N GLU A 57 -3.38 10.54 -6.30
CA GLU A 57 -4.67 10.50 -6.99
C GLU A 57 -5.55 11.73 -6.69
N ARG A 58 -5.58 12.16 -5.42
CA ARG A 58 -6.28 13.40 -5.01
C ARG A 58 -5.65 14.63 -5.65
N ASP A 59 -4.32 14.71 -5.65
CA ASP A 59 -3.57 15.85 -6.20
C ASP A 59 -3.77 15.95 -7.73
N VAL A 60 -3.76 14.81 -8.46
CA VAL A 60 -4.12 14.73 -9.88
C VAL A 60 -5.53 15.25 -10.12
N THR A 61 -6.50 14.79 -9.32
CA THR A 61 -7.91 15.21 -9.46
C THR A 61 -8.08 16.71 -9.21
N ALA A 62 -7.36 17.28 -8.24
CA ALA A 62 -7.37 18.70 -7.95
C ALA A 62 -6.78 19.52 -9.11
N ILE A 63 -5.64 19.10 -9.67
CA ILE A 63 -5.02 19.75 -10.84
C ILE A 63 -5.94 19.70 -12.05
N GLN A 64 -6.56 18.55 -12.32
CA GLN A 64 -7.53 18.42 -13.42
C GLN A 64 -8.71 19.37 -13.24
N ARG A 65 -9.28 19.45 -12.03
CA ARG A 65 -10.36 20.39 -11.72
C ARG A 65 -9.95 21.85 -11.94
N ASP A 66 -8.75 22.22 -11.49
CA ASP A 66 -8.23 23.58 -11.66
C ASP A 66 -8.01 23.91 -13.15
N MET A 67 -7.50 22.95 -13.93
CA MET A 67 -7.37 23.07 -15.39
C MET A 67 -8.72 23.19 -16.10
N TYR A 68 -9.72 22.39 -15.72
CA TYR A 68 -11.09 22.54 -16.22
C TYR A 68 -11.67 23.92 -15.91
N THR A 69 -11.41 24.44 -14.71
CA THR A 69 -11.87 25.78 -14.29
C THR A 69 -11.20 26.86 -15.13
N TYR A 70 -9.90 26.74 -15.38
CA TYR A 70 -9.15 27.62 -16.28
C TYR A 70 -9.77 27.64 -17.70
N LEU A 71 -10.05 26.47 -18.28
CA LEU A 71 -10.64 26.35 -19.61
C LEU A 71 -12.08 26.89 -19.65
N PHE A 72 -12.90 26.54 -18.66
CA PHE A 72 -14.33 26.89 -18.63
C PHE A 72 -14.57 28.39 -18.39
N THR A 73 -13.75 29.02 -17.55
CA THR A 73 -13.91 30.46 -17.24
C THR A 73 -13.52 31.36 -18.42
N GLY A 74 -12.84 30.81 -19.43
CA GLY A 74 -12.30 31.58 -20.55
C GLY A 74 -11.33 32.65 -20.07
N ALA A 75 -10.59 32.38 -18.98
CA ALA A 75 -9.74 33.36 -18.31
C ALA A 75 -8.80 34.07 -19.28
N GLY A 76 -8.23 33.35 -20.25
CA GLY A 76 -7.35 33.91 -21.29
C GLY A 76 -8.02 34.94 -22.19
N ALA A 77 -9.35 34.85 -22.40
CA ALA A 77 -10.10 35.79 -23.23
C ALA A 77 -10.59 37.04 -22.47
N LYS A 78 -10.80 36.93 -21.15
CA LYS A 78 -11.35 38.02 -20.32
C LYS A 78 -10.29 38.77 -19.52
N ASN A 79 -9.25 38.08 -19.04
CA ASN A 79 -8.18 38.67 -18.24
C ASN A 79 -6.88 37.82 -18.37
N PRO A 80 -6.01 38.13 -19.33
CA PRO A 80 -4.77 37.39 -19.57
C PRO A 80 -3.87 37.27 -18.35
N ALA A 81 -3.76 38.33 -17.53
CA ALA A 81 -2.93 38.32 -16.32
C ALA A 81 -3.49 37.42 -15.19
N ALA A 82 -4.81 37.19 -15.17
CA ALA A 82 -5.40 36.18 -14.28
C ALA A 82 -5.22 34.77 -14.83
N ALA A 83 -5.31 34.61 -16.15
CA ALA A 83 -5.07 33.36 -16.87
C ALA A 83 -3.64 32.84 -16.63
N ASP A 84 -2.64 33.71 -16.81
CA ASP A 84 -1.23 33.37 -16.59
C ASP A 84 -0.94 32.99 -15.13
N ARG A 85 -1.58 33.67 -14.17
CA ARG A 85 -1.46 33.31 -12.75
C ARG A 85 -2.03 31.92 -12.47
N MET A 86 -3.22 31.61 -12.99
CA MET A 86 -3.82 30.28 -12.82
C MET A 86 -2.98 29.18 -13.47
N LEU A 87 -2.44 29.42 -14.66
CA LEU A 87 -1.54 28.47 -15.33
C LEU A 87 -0.25 28.25 -14.55
N ASN A 88 0.36 29.32 -14.01
CA ASN A 88 1.55 29.21 -13.16
C ASN A 88 1.27 28.42 -11.87
N GLU A 89 0.11 28.65 -11.24
CA GLU A 89 -0.31 27.90 -10.06
C GLU A 89 -0.53 26.41 -10.39
N ILE A 90 -1.20 26.11 -11.50
CA ILE A 90 -1.39 24.74 -11.98
C ILE A 90 -0.03 24.08 -12.27
N GLY A 91 0.88 24.78 -12.96
CA GLY A 91 2.23 24.31 -13.25
C GLY A 91 3.03 24.00 -11.98
N GLY A 92 2.97 24.86 -10.97
CA GLY A 92 3.63 24.63 -9.68
C GLY A 92 3.07 23.43 -8.92
N LYS A 93 1.75 23.21 -8.98
CA LYS A 93 1.11 22.01 -8.41
C LYS A 93 1.53 20.74 -9.16
N THR A 94 1.62 20.81 -10.48
CA THR A 94 2.10 19.71 -11.34
C THR A 94 3.55 19.34 -11.04
N ASP A 95 4.44 20.32 -10.84
CA ASP A 95 5.84 20.08 -10.46
C ASP A 95 5.96 19.43 -9.08
N THR A 96 5.14 19.87 -8.14
CA THR A 96 5.06 19.27 -6.80
C THR A 96 4.58 17.82 -6.88
N LEU A 97 3.55 17.55 -7.70
CA LEU A 97 3.03 16.21 -7.94
C LEU A 97 4.10 15.28 -8.53
N LEU A 98 4.86 15.75 -9.54
CA LEU A 98 5.95 14.98 -10.15
C LEU A 98 7.03 14.62 -9.13
N THR A 99 7.37 15.55 -8.24
CA THR A 99 8.33 15.31 -7.15
C THR A 99 7.81 14.23 -6.19
N LYS A 100 6.53 14.31 -5.81
CA LYS A 100 5.87 13.34 -4.92
C LYS A 100 5.78 11.94 -5.54
N ILE A 101 5.52 11.85 -6.85
CA ILE A 101 5.55 10.58 -7.59
C ILE A 101 6.96 9.98 -7.55
N ALA A 102 8.00 10.79 -7.78
CA ALA A 102 9.39 10.33 -7.73
C ALA A 102 9.79 9.84 -6.32
N GLU A 103 9.34 10.52 -5.27
CA GLU A 103 9.56 10.09 -3.88
C GLU A 103 8.81 8.80 -3.55
N THR A 104 7.56 8.67 -3.99
CA THR A 104 6.76 7.45 -3.81
C THR A 104 7.39 6.24 -4.50
N GLY A 105 8.06 6.47 -5.64
CA GLY A 105 8.84 5.44 -6.33
C GLY A 105 10.02 4.88 -5.52
N LYS A 106 10.54 5.64 -4.55
CA LYS A 106 11.60 5.19 -3.63
C LYS A 106 11.05 4.31 -2.50
N ILE A 107 9.75 4.39 -2.21
CA ILE A 107 9.09 3.63 -1.13
C ILE A 107 8.83 2.18 -1.56
N THR A 108 8.55 1.95 -2.85
CA THR A 108 8.16 0.63 -3.35
C THR A 108 9.32 -0.14 -3.99
N THR A 109 9.45 -1.42 -3.64
CA THR A 109 10.36 -2.38 -4.27
C THR A 109 9.71 -3.13 -5.44
N SER A 110 8.38 -3.04 -5.58
CA SER A 110 7.59 -3.71 -6.62
C SER A 110 7.79 -3.07 -7.99
N ALA A 111 8.24 -3.87 -8.96
CA ALA A 111 8.40 -3.42 -10.36
C ALA A 111 7.08 -2.97 -11.00
N ALA A 112 5.96 -3.61 -10.64
CA ALA A 112 4.65 -3.24 -11.15
C ALA A 112 4.25 -1.84 -10.65
N ASN A 113 4.47 -1.55 -9.37
CA ASN A 113 4.16 -0.25 -8.79
C ASN A 113 5.03 0.87 -9.37
N LYS A 114 6.33 0.59 -9.57
CA LYS A 114 7.26 1.54 -10.24
C LYS A 114 6.79 1.89 -11.64
N LYS A 115 6.43 0.89 -12.45
CA LYS A 115 5.92 1.10 -13.81
C LYS A 115 4.65 1.96 -13.83
N SER A 116 3.71 1.71 -12.91
CA SER A 116 2.50 2.54 -12.81
C SER A 116 2.81 3.99 -12.44
N LEU A 117 3.74 4.23 -11.51
CA LEU A 117 4.18 5.59 -11.15
C LEU A 117 4.87 6.29 -12.32
N GLU A 118 5.73 5.58 -13.08
CA GLU A 118 6.38 6.10 -14.28
C GLU A 118 5.37 6.48 -15.37
N GLU A 119 4.33 5.67 -15.56
CA GLU A 119 3.25 5.97 -16.50
C GLU A 119 2.47 7.23 -16.08
N VAL A 120 2.15 7.36 -14.78
CA VAL A 120 1.50 8.56 -14.24
C VAL A 120 2.40 9.78 -14.41
N ALA A 121 3.69 9.69 -14.05
CA ALA A 121 4.65 10.79 -14.22
C ALA A 121 4.79 11.22 -15.69
N SER A 122 4.90 10.26 -16.60
CA SER A 122 4.98 10.51 -18.06
C SER A 122 3.74 11.24 -18.57
N ARG A 123 2.54 10.81 -18.17
CA ARG A 123 1.29 11.49 -18.51
C ARG A 123 1.22 12.88 -17.90
N THR A 124 1.63 13.05 -16.65
CA THR A 124 1.67 14.36 -15.97
C THR A 124 2.62 15.33 -16.66
N GLN A 125 3.78 14.87 -17.15
CA GLN A 125 4.71 15.69 -17.93
C GLN A 125 4.14 16.20 -19.25
N GLN A 126 3.19 15.49 -19.87
CA GLN A 126 2.54 15.95 -21.10
C GLN A 126 1.63 17.17 -20.89
N TYR A 127 1.26 17.48 -19.64
CA TYR A 127 0.40 18.62 -19.28
C TYR A 127 1.18 19.85 -18.79
N ARG A 128 2.52 19.78 -18.79
CA ARG A 128 3.41 20.92 -18.53
C ARG A 128 3.70 21.66 -19.84
#